data_AF-A0A2S5MVA0-F1
#
_entry.id   AF-A0A2S5MVA0-F1
#
_cell.length_a   1.000
_cell.length_b   1.000
_cell.length_c   1.000
_cell.angle_alpha   90.00
_cell.angle_beta   90.00
_cell.angle_gamma   90.00
#
_symmetry.space_group_name_H-M   'P 1'
#
loop_
_entity.id
_entity.type
_entity.pdbx_description
1 polymer ?
#
loop_
_entity_poly.entity_id
_entity_poly.type
_entity_poly.pdbx_seq_one_letter_code
_entity_poly.pdbx_strand_id
1 'polypeptide(L)'
;MTAKGRAPATIATGRRLVMKIQILIAFLFLLGSQAHGIAEDQPPVYSANYWLAVCDAGIAAGDEKLCAGYFQGLIAANDVLDVSVKKPWFCLPDGVTTRQLYEVVKRDIPPQMWTDPFGFHAVIILGKRFPCKRK
;
A
#
# COMPACT_ATOMS: atom_id res chain seq x y z
N MET A 1 -59.47 65.19 1.57
CA MET A 1 -58.75 63.95 1.21
C MET A 1 -57.35 64.34 0.75
N THR A 2 -56.33 64.19 1.60
CA THR A 2 -54.95 64.63 1.32
C THR A 2 -54.06 63.42 1.03
N ALA A 3 -53.50 63.37 -0.18
CA ALA A 3 -52.47 62.42 -0.58
C ALA A 3 -51.12 62.80 0.06
N LYS A 4 -50.40 61.79 0.59
CA LYS A 4 -49.02 61.92 1.08
C LYS A 4 -48.16 60.89 0.37
N GLY A 5 -47.27 61.35 -0.51
CA GLY A 5 -46.19 60.54 -1.06
C GLY A 5 -45.09 60.29 -0.01
N ARG A 6 -44.38 59.17 -0.14
CA ARG A 6 -43.10 58.94 0.55
C ARG A 6 -42.14 58.10 -0.30
N ALA A 7 -40.90 58.56 -0.28
CA ALA A 7 -39.71 58.19 -1.06
C ALA A 7 -39.20 56.74 -0.85
N PRO A 8 -38.29 56.23 -1.72
CA PRO A 8 -37.79 54.85 -1.66
C PRO A 8 -36.76 54.66 -0.55
N ALA A 9 -36.84 53.52 0.13
CA ALA A 9 -35.89 53.11 1.17
C ALA A 9 -34.63 52.48 0.54
N THR A 10 -33.51 53.00 1.01
CA THR A 10 -32.14 52.79 0.57
C THR A 10 -31.60 51.39 0.88
N ILE A 11 -30.76 50.91 -0.03
CA ILE A 11 -29.96 49.68 -0.01
C ILE A 11 -29.04 49.66 1.23
N ALA A 12 -29.34 48.84 2.23
CA ALA A 12 -28.48 48.69 3.43
C ALA A 12 -28.36 47.23 3.93
N THR A 13 -28.75 46.24 3.13
CA THR A 13 -28.88 44.84 3.58
C THR A 13 -27.81 43.88 3.04
N GLY A 14 -26.94 44.32 2.12
CA GLY A 14 -26.00 43.42 1.42
C GLY A 14 -24.70 43.10 2.14
N ARG A 15 -24.20 43.97 3.02
CA ARG A 15 -22.82 43.86 3.53
C ARG A 15 -22.63 42.89 4.70
N ARG A 16 -23.68 42.68 5.51
CA ARG A 16 -23.62 41.77 6.68
C ARG A 16 -23.75 40.29 6.32
N LEU A 17 -24.33 39.97 5.16
CA LEU A 17 -24.51 38.58 4.73
C LEU A 17 -23.21 37.98 4.17
N VAL A 18 -22.46 38.78 3.41
CA VAL A 18 -21.20 38.35 2.75
C VAL A 18 -20.10 38.01 3.76
N MET A 19 -20.01 38.78 4.86
CA MET A 19 -18.99 38.58 5.89
C MET A 19 -19.20 37.28 6.70
N LYS A 20 -20.45 36.83 6.88
CA LYS A 20 -20.75 35.57 7.58
C LYS A 20 -20.38 34.34 6.74
N ILE A 21 -20.49 34.42 5.42
CA ILE A 21 -20.14 33.33 4.51
C ILE A 21 -18.62 33.11 4.46
N GLN A 22 -17.82 34.18 4.48
CA GLN A 22 -16.36 34.06 4.42
C GLN A 22 -15.76 33.43 5.70
N ILE A 23 -16.34 33.70 6.88
CA ILE A 23 -15.93 33.06 8.13
C ILE A 23 -16.24 31.55 8.10
N LEU A 24 -17.41 31.16 7.55
CA LEU A 24 -17.79 29.75 7.44
C LEU A 24 -16.86 28.96 6.50
N ILE A 25 -16.45 29.56 5.38
CA ILE A 25 -15.50 28.97 4.43
C ILE A 25 -14.11 28.85 5.05
N ALA A 26 -13.65 29.87 5.80
CA ALA A 26 -12.37 29.81 6.50
C ALA A 26 -12.36 28.71 7.58
N PHE A 27 -13.47 28.52 8.31
CA PHE A 27 -13.61 27.44 9.29
C PHE A 27 -13.64 26.05 8.65
N LEU A 28 -14.28 25.90 7.49
CA LEU A 28 -14.27 24.66 6.70
C LEU A 28 -12.86 24.33 6.18
N PHE A 29 -12.09 25.33 5.76
CA PHE A 29 -10.69 25.14 5.36
C PHE A 29 -9.80 24.75 6.55
N LEU A 30 -9.95 25.39 7.71
CA LEU A 30 -9.17 25.09 8.92
C LEU A 30 -9.49 23.70 9.51
N LEU A 31 -10.73 23.21 9.39
CA LEU A 31 -11.10 21.84 9.77
C LEU A 31 -10.59 20.79 8.77
N GLY A 32 -10.46 21.14 7.49
CA GLY A 32 -9.91 20.24 6.46
C GLY A 32 -8.39 20.04 6.54
N SER A 33 -7.66 20.96 7.18
CA SER A 33 -6.19 20.90 7.25
C SER A 33 -5.63 20.02 8.38
N GLN A 34 -6.46 19.47 9.28
CA GLN A 34 -6.00 18.62 10.40
C GLN A 34 -6.08 17.11 10.10
N ALA A 35 -6.43 16.69 8.89
CA ALA A 35 -6.61 15.27 8.54
C ALA A 35 -5.37 14.55 7.99
N HIS A 36 -4.22 15.22 7.87
CA HIS A 36 -2.96 14.58 7.46
C HIS A 36 -1.98 14.50 8.63
N GLY A 37 -2.44 13.96 9.76
CA GLY A 37 -1.53 13.18 10.59
C GLY A 37 -1.06 12.03 9.71
N ILE A 38 0.17 12.10 9.22
CA ILE A 38 0.77 11.09 8.35
C ILE A 38 0.85 9.83 9.21
N ALA A 39 -0.11 8.93 9.06
CA ALA A 39 -0.13 7.68 9.79
C ALA A 39 1.11 6.88 9.37
N GLU A 40 2.09 6.81 10.27
CA GLU A 40 3.26 5.93 10.21
C GLU A 40 2.85 4.45 10.48
N ASP A 41 1.64 4.07 10.06
CA ASP A 41 1.04 2.75 10.30
C ASP A 41 1.21 1.79 9.11
N GLN A 42 1.80 2.26 8.00
CA GLN A 42 2.08 1.38 6.88
C GLN A 42 3.38 0.61 7.12
N PRO A 43 3.35 -0.73 7.06
CA PRO A 43 4.55 -1.51 7.18
C PRO A 43 5.53 -1.14 6.06
N PRO A 44 6.85 -1.12 6.33
CA PRO A 44 7.81 -0.71 5.33
C PRO A 44 7.74 -1.65 4.12
N VAL A 45 7.88 -1.10 2.91
CA VAL A 45 7.68 -1.84 1.64
C VAL A 45 8.59 -3.07 1.52
N TYR A 46 9.69 -3.17 2.28
CA TYR A 46 10.55 -4.35 2.28
C TYR A 46 10.03 -5.49 3.18
N SER A 47 9.10 -5.23 4.09
CA SER A 47 8.73 -6.16 5.16
C SER A 47 7.81 -7.28 4.72
N ALA A 48 7.83 -8.37 5.48
CA ALA A 48 7.01 -9.55 5.25
C ALA A 48 5.51 -9.25 5.36
N ASN A 49 5.02 -8.56 6.39
CA ASN A 49 3.61 -8.23 6.52
C ASN A 49 3.10 -7.35 5.36
N TYR A 50 3.90 -6.41 4.86
CA TYR A 50 3.56 -5.64 3.67
C TYR A 50 3.30 -6.55 2.47
N TRP A 51 4.26 -7.42 2.13
CA TRP A 51 4.14 -8.30 0.97
C TRP A 51 3.11 -9.42 1.15
N LEU A 52 2.93 -9.93 2.36
CA LEU A 52 1.87 -10.87 2.67
C LEU A 52 0.49 -10.24 2.39
N ALA A 53 0.27 -9.00 2.83
CA ALA A 53 -0.97 -8.27 2.58
C ALA A 53 -1.16 -7.93 1.10
N VAL A 54 -0.12 -7.49 0.39
CA VAL A 54 -0.16 -7.20 -1.05
C VAL A 54 -0.53 -8.44 -1.86
N CYS A 55 0.10 -9.59 -1.55
CA CYS A 55 -0.20 -10.85 -2.22
C CYS A 55 -1.63 -11.33 -1.91
N ASP A 56 -2.07 -11.27 -0.65
CA ASP A 56 -3.43 -11.66 -0.27
C ASP A 56 -4.49 -10.83 -0.98
N ALA A 57 -4.31 -9.50 -1.02
CA ALA A 57 -5.21 -8.60 -1.71
C ALA A 57 -5.24 -8.88 -3.23
N GLY A 58 -4.08 -9.11 -3.84
CA GLY A 58 -3.97 -9.45 -5.26
C GLY A 58 -4.65 -10.77 -5.61
N ILE A 59 -4.43 -11.82 -4.81
CA ILE A 59 -5.06 -13.14 -5.01
C ILE A 59 -6.58 -13.04 -4.85
N ALA A 60 -7.07 -12.34 -3.82
CA ALA A 60 -8.50 -12.15 -3.59
C ALA A 60 -9.18 -11.35 -4.71
N ALA A 61 -8.48 -10.37 -5.29
CA ALA A 61 -8.97 -9.57 -6.41
C ALA A 61 -8.82 -10.27 -7.78
N GLY A 62 -8.10 -11.40 -7.85
CA GLY A 62 -7.71 -12.01 -9.13
C GLY A 62 -6.68 -11.19 -9.92
N ASP A 63 -5.97 -10.26 -9.28
CA ASP A 63 -4.91 -9.41 -9.85
C ASP A 63 -3.59 -9.59 -9.09
N GLU A 64 -2.93 -10.72 -9.35
CA GLU A 64 -1.71 -11.13 -8.65
C GLU A 64 -0.44 -10.47 -9.20
N LYS A 65 -0.54 -9.50 -10.12
CA LYS A 65 0.63 -8.98 -10.88
C LYS A 65 1.76 -8.47 -10.00
N LEU A 66 1.44 -7.76 -8.91
CA LEU A 66 2.46 -7.25 -7.97
C LEU A 66 3.15 -8.40 -7.22
N CYS A 67 2.37 -9.36 -6.72
CA CYS A 67 2.91 -10.55 -6.06
C CYS A 67 3.77 -11.38 -7.03
N ALA A 68 3.28 -11.58 -8.26
CA ALA A 68 4.00 -12.28 -9.32
C ALA A 68 5.31 -11.58 -9.69
N GLY A 69 5.28 -10.25 -9.87
CA GLY A 69 6.48 -9.46 -10.14
C GLY A 69 7.52 -9.60 -9.02
N TYR A 70 7.08 -9.62 -7.76
CA TYR A 70 7.98 -9.81 -6.62
C TYR A 70 8.67 -11.17 -6.64
N PHE A 71 7.90 -12.26 -6.77
CA PHE A 71 8.47 -13.61 -6.82
C PHE A 71 9.34 -13.84 -8.07
N GLN A 72 8.96 -13.28 -9.22
CA GLN A 72 9.80 -13.29 -10.42
C GLN A 72 11.13 -12.57 -10.17
N GLY A 73 11.12 -11.45 -9.45
CA GLY A 73 12.33 -10.77 -9.00
C GLY A 73 13.22 -11.64 -8.12
N LEU A 74 12.64 -12.40 -7.18
CA LEU A 74 13.40 -13.35 -6.34
C LEU A 74 14.01 -14.49 -7.15
N ILE A 75 13.27 -15.03 -8.13
CA ILE A 75 13.76 -16.09 -9.02
C ILE A 75 14.90 -15.56 -9.89
N ALA A 76 14.72 -14.40 -10.52
CA ALA A 76 15.77 -13.77 -11.31
C ALA A 76 17.01 -13.45 -10.47
N ALA A 77 16.85 -12.97 -9.23
CA ALA A 77 17.96 -12.74 -8.31
C ALA A 77 18.68 -14.04 -7.93
N ASN A 78 17.94 -15.15 -7.76
CA ASN A 78 18.48 -16.48 -7.51
C ASN A 78 19.33 -16.99 -8.69
N ASP A 79 19.04 -16.56 -9.92
CA ASP A 79 19.78 -16.93 -11.12
C ASP A 79 20.95 -15.97 -11.45
N VAL A 80 20.83 -14.68 -11.10
CA VAL A 80 21.78 -13.62 -11.50
C VAL A 80 22.86 -13.32 -10.45
N LEU A 81 22.63 -13.60 -9.15
CA LEU A 81 23.62 -13.31 -8.08
C LEU A 81 24.81 -14.31 -8.03
N ASP A 82 25.16 -14.88 -9.18
CA ASP A 82 26.34 -15.71 -9.47
C ASP A 82 27.70 -14.97 -9.32
N VAL A 83 27.70 -13.72 -8.86
CA VAL A 83 28.94 -12.95 -8.63
C VAL A 83 29.74 -13.38 -7.39
N SER A 84 29.19 -14.20 -6.49
CA SER A 84 29.96 -14.74 -5.35
C SER A 84 29.51 -16.08 -4.78
N VAL A 85 28.31 -16.57 -5.09
CA VAL A 85 27.77 -17.83 -4.54
C VAL A 85 27.48 -18.79 -5.68
N LYS A 86 28.38 -19.78 -5.88
CA LYS A 86 28.34 -20.78 -6.99
C LYS A 86 27.07 -21.68 -7.03
N LYS A 87 26.03 -21.41 -6.24
CA LYS A 87 24.86 -22.27 -6.11
C LYS A 87 23.58 -21.45 -5.90
N PRO A 88 22.50 -21.74 -6.64
CA PRO A 88 21.18 -21.17 -6.37
C PRO A 88 20.72 -21.54 -4.96
N TRP A 89 19.97 -20.65 -4.32
CA TRP A 89 19.39 -20.86 -2.99
C TRP A 89 18.26 -21.88 -2.98
N PHE A 90 17.51 -21.99 -4.07
CA PHE A 90 16.43 -22.95 -4.25
C PHE A 90 16.27 -23.38 -5.72
N CYS A 91 15.65 -24.53 -5.95
CA CYS A 91 15.41 -25.10 -7.28
C CYS A 91 13.94 -25.46 -7.43
N LEU A 92 13.23 -24.66 -8.23
CA LEU A 92 11.80 -24.81 -8.43
C LEU A 92 11.47 -25.98 -9.37
N PRO A 93 10.41 -26.75 -9.09
CA PRO A 93 9.91 -27.75 -10.02
C PRO A 93 9.23 -27.09 -11.22
N ASP A 94 9.20 -27.79 -12.35
CA ASP A 94 8.52 -27.33 -13.55
C ASP A 94 7.03 -27.05 -13.28
N GLY A 95 6.53 -25.93 -13.81
CA GLY A 95 5.13 -25.55 -13.70
C GLY A 95 4.69 -24.99 -12.35
N VAL A 96 5.61 -24.71 -11.41
CA VAL A 96 5.24 -24.02 -10.16
C VAL A 96 4.73 -22.61 -10.45
N THR A 97 3.64 -22.24 -9.81
CA THR A 97 3.00 -20.92 -9.95
C THR A 97 3.42 -19.98 -8.83
N THR A 98 3.36 -18.66 -9.08
CA THR A 98 3.55 -17.63 -8.04
C THR A 98 2.68 -17.91 -6.82
N ARG A 99 1.40 -18.24 -7.02
CA ARG A 99 0.47 -18.54 -5.93
C ARG A 99 0.99 -19.69 -5.06
N GLN A 100 1.49 -20.78 -5.66
CA GLN A 100 2.06 -21.89 -4.89
C GLN A 100 3.32 -21.48 -4.10
N LEU A 101 4.19 -20.65 -4.68
CA LEU A 101 5.37 -20.13 -3.98
C LEU A 101 4.96 -19.25 -2.80
N TYR A 102 3.99 -18.35 -3.02
CA TYR A 102 3.42 -17.50 -1.99
C TYR A 102 2.83 -18.31 -0.84
N GLU A 103 2.00 -19.31 -1.13
CA GLU A 103 1.38 -20.16 -0.09
C GLU A 103 2.43 -20.93 0.74
N VAL A 104 3.54 -21.36 0.12
CA VAL A 104 4.65 -21.95 0.86
C VAL A 104 5.28 -20.95 1.82
N VAL A 105 5.60 -19.74 1.33
CA VAL A 105 6.22 -18.69 2.15
C VAL A 105 5.28 -18.24 3.26
N LYS A 106 4.01 -17.97 2.96
CA LYS A 106 3.00 -17.55 3.92
C LYS A 106 2.80 -18.55 5.05
N ARG A 107 2.74 -19.85 4.73
CA ARG A 107 2.57 -20.91 5.73
C ARG A 107 3.78 -21.00 6.67
N ASP A 108 4.99 -20.85 6.13
CA ASP A 108 6.22 -21.18 6.85
C ASP A 108 6.93 -19.94 7.45
N ILE A 109 6.47 -18.72 7.15
CA ILE A 109 7.00 -17.49 7.75
C ILE A 109 6.40 -17.23 9.14
N PRO A 110 7.22 -17.25 10.21
CA PRO A 110 6.68 -17.13 11.55
C PRO A 110 6.35 -15.66 11.89
N PRO A 111 5.35 -15.40 12.77
CA PRO A 111 4.89 -14.04 13.08
C PRO A 111 5.98 -13.06 13.50
N GLN A 112 6.99 -13.52 14.24
CA GLN A 112 8.11 -12.68 14.68
C GLN A 112 8.99 -12.15 13.55
N MET A 113 8.91 -12.72 12.34
CA MET A 113 9.65 -12.28 11.15
C MET A 113 8.81 -11.38 10.24
N TRP A 114 7.58 -11.04 10.63
CA TRP A 114 6.67 -10.27 9.78
C TRP A 114 7.14 -8.83 9.53
N THR A 115 7.97 -8.26 10.39
CA THR A 115 8.56 -6.93 10.19
C THR A 115 9.87 -6.95 9.43
N ASP A 116 10.47 -8.12 9.25
CA ASP A 116 11.77 -8.28 8.62
C ASP A 116 11.68 -8.23 7.09
N PRO A 117 12.80 -8.02 6.38
CA PRO A 117 12.86 -8.08 4.92
C PRO A 117 12.28 -9.39 4.35
N PHE A 118 11.15 -9.28 3.64
CA PHE A 118 10.40 -10.42 3.11
C PHE A 118 11.24 -11.29 2.19
N GLY A 119 12.00 -10.67 1.27
CA GLY A 119 12.76 -11.38 0.25
C GLY A 119 13.80 -12.32 0.83
N PHE A 120 14.49 -11.92 1.90
CA PHE A 120 15.47 -12.77 2.59
C PHE A 120 14.81 -14.03 3.17
N HIS A 121 13.69 -13.85 3.88
CA HIS A 121 12.95 -14.96 4.49
C HIS A 121 12.29 -15.87 3.45
N ALA A 122 11.72 -15.28 2.39
CA ALA A 122 11.13 -16.01 1.27
C ALA A 122 12.17 -16.94 0.63
N VAL A 123 13.38 -16.44 0.35
CA VAL A 123 14.47 -17.24 -0.24
C VAL A 123 14.88 -18.39 0.69
N ILE A 124 15.04 -18.15 2.00
CA ILE A 124 15.39 -19.20 2.97
C ILE A 124 14.31 -20.28 3.04
N ILE A 125 13.04 -19.87 3.11
CA ILE A 125 11.90 -20.79 3.18
C ILE A 125 11.83 -21.63 1.89
N LEU A 126 11.92 -20.98 0.73
CA LEU A 126 11.94 -21.66 -0.56
C LEU A 126 13.14 -22.62 -0.67
N GLY A 127 14.33 -22.25 -0.16
CA GLY A 127 15.50 -23.12 -0.13
C GLY A 127 15.31 -24.37 0.72
N LYS A 128 14.60 -24.25 1.85
CA LYS A 128 14.24 -25.41 2.68
C LYS A 128 13.20 -26.30 2.01
N ARG A 129 12.25 -25.72 1.27
CA ARG A 129 11.14 -26.47 0.66
C ARG A 129 11.46 -27.05 -0.72
N PHE A 130 12.34 -26.38 -1.46
CA PHE A 130 12.76 -26.71 -2.81
C PHE A 130 14.29 -26.80 -2.88
N PRO A 131 14.92 -27.74 -2.15
CA PRO A 131 16.38 -27.85 -2.13
C PRO A 131 16.91 -28.26 -3.50
N CYS A 132 17.96 -27.59 -3.96
CA CYS A 132 18.67 -28.00 -5.15
C CYS A 132 19.37 -29.35 -4.93
N LYS A 133 19.01 -30.35 -5.75
CA LYS A 133 19.75 -31.61 -5.77
C LYS A 133 21.18 -31.32 -6.24
N ARG A 134 22.18 -31.76 -5.47
CA ARG A 134 23.57 -31.78 -5.95
C ARG A 134 23.60 -32.76 -7.13
N LYS A 135 23.88 -32.25 -8.33
CA LYS A 135 24.29 -33.08 -9.46
C LYS A 135 25.70 -33.60 -9.20
#